data_AF-S4AFT3-F1
#
_entry.id   AF-S4AFT3-F1
#
_cell.length_a   1.000
_cell.length_b   1.000
_cell.length_c   1.000
_cell.angle_alpha   90.00
_cell.angle_beta   90.00
_cell.angle_gamma   90.00
#
_symmetry.space_group_name_H-M   'P 1'
#
loop_
_entity.id
_entity.type
_entity.pdbx_description
1 polymer ?
#
loop_
_entity_poly.entity_id
_entity_poly.type
_entity_poly.pdbx_seq_one_letter_code
_entity_poly.pdbx_strand_id
1 'polypeptide(L)'
;MAEPITDRDRTRVRELHSQGKTRNAIARAIGRSPSSVSKIAADLGLAFAGGARVAAATEAHRADAAARREQLADDALDGALGQVERTTAADSARDARDHATAARALTEVHARVAELARQSGTGSKGTAMLDRLADALIGPAGGDREGE
;
A
#
# COMPACT_ATOMS: atom_id res chain seq x y z
N MET A 1 -19.75 3.88 -26.06
CA MET A 1 -19.38 2.45 -25.86
C MET A 1 -17.92 2.29 -26.23
N ALA A 2 -17.14 1.55 -25.44
CA ALA A 2 -15.72 1.34 -25.76
C ALA A 2 -15.61 0.44 -27.00
N GLU A 3 -14.83 0.85 -27.99
CA GLU A 3 -14.64 0.10 -29.22
C GLU A 3 -13.96 -1.26 -28.91
N PRO A 4 -14.44 -2.38 -29.49
CA PRO A 4 -13.92 -3.71 -29.17
C PRO A 4 -12.41 -3.84 -29.39
N ILE A 5 -11.75 -4.67 -28.57
CA ILE A 5 -10.33 -5.01 -28.73
C ILE A 5 -10.18 -5.92 -29.94
N THR A 6 -9.35 -5.51 -30.90
CA THR A 6 -9.11 -6.24 -32.16
C THR A 6 -7.78 -7.00 -32.15
N ASP A 7 -7.62 -7.94 -33.07
CA ASP A 7 -6.32 -8.63 -33.25
C ASP A 7 -5.20 -7.72 -33.74
N ARG A 8 -5.56 -6.61 -34.41
CA ARG A 8 -4.62 -5.54 -34.75
C ARG A 8 -4.07 -4.89 -33.49
N ASP A 9 -4.91 -4.64 -32.49
CA ASP A 9 -4.47 -4.11 -31.19
C ASP A 9 -3.51 -5.09 -30.51
N ARG A 10 -3.82 -6.39 -30.50
CA ARG A 10 -2.96 -7.45 -29.92
C ARG A 10 -1.58 -7.49 -30.59
N THR A 11 -1.56 -7.47 -31.92
CA THR A 11 -0.31 -7.48 -32.70
C THR A 11 0.54 -6.25 -32.40
N ARG A 12 -0.08 -5.07 -32.34
CA ARG A 12 0.63 -3.81 -32.09
C ARG A 12 1.15 -3.71 -30.66
N VAL A 13 0.41 -4.21 -29.67
CA VAL A 13 0.90 -4.30 -28.28
C VAL A 13 2.13 -5.19 -28.19
N ARG A 14 2.12 -6.37 -28.82
CA ARG A 14 3.26 -7.29 -28.85
C ARG A 14 4.52 -6.64 -29.44
N GLU A 15 4.36 -5.98 -30.59
CA GLU A 15 5.48 -5.30 -31.28
C GLU A 15 6.04 -4.14 -30.46
N LEU A 16 5.19 -3.28 -29.90
CA LEU A 16 5.66 -2.15 -29.10
C LEU A 16 6.24 -2.58 -27.76
N HIS A 17 5.76 -3.71 -27.20
CA HIS A 17 6.33 -4.31 -25.99
C HIS A 17 7.72 -4.87 -26.24
N SER A 18 7.97 -5.56 -27.36
CA SER A 18 9.32 -6.06 -27.71
C SER A 18 10.32 -4.92 -27.96
N GLN A 19 9.84 -3.74 -28.35
CA GLN A 19 10.63 -2.49 -28.42
C GLN A 19 10.90 -1.85 -27.04
N GLY A 20 10.46 -2.47 -25.94
CA GLY A 20 10.64 -1.95 -24.58
C GLY A 20 9.74 -0.78 -24.21
N LYS A 21 8.68 -0.48 -24.98
CA LYS A 21 7.79 0.65 -24.66
C LYS A 21 6.95 0.37 -23.41
N THR A 22 6.75 1.42 -22.61
CA THR A 22 5.90 1.36 -21.42
C THR A 22 4.42 1.25 -21.82
N ARG A 23 3.59 0.66 -20.95
CA ARG A 23 2.13 0.55 -21.14
C ARG A 23 1.48 1.87 -21.58
N ASN A 24 1.84 2.98 -20.95
CA ASN A 24 1.27 4.29 -21.28
C ASN A 24 1.72 4.81 -22.64
N ALA A 25 2.97 4.53 -23.05
CA ALA A 25 3.46 4.85 -24.37
C ALA A 25 2.74 4.03 -25.45
N ILE A 26 2.49 2.74 -25.18
CA ILE A 26 1.70 1.86 -26.06
C ILE A 26 0.28 2.39 -26.18
N ALA A 27 -0.38 2.68 -25.06
CA ALA A 27 -1.75 3.23 -25.01
C ALA A 27 -1.91 4.48 -25.89
N ARG A 28 -0.97 5.43 -25.77
CA ARG A 28 -0.92 6.63 -26.61
C ARG A 28 -0.69 6.31 -28.09
N ALA A 29 0.21 5.36 -28.39
CA ALA A 29 0.56 5.00 -29.76
C ALA A 29 -0.58 4.29 -30.52
N ILE A 30 -1.45 3.56 -29.82
CA ILE A 30 -2.56 2.80 -30.43
C ILE A 30 -3.94 3.45 -30.21
N GLY A 31 -4.00 4.58 -29.49
CA GLY A 31 -5.26 5.28 -29.20
C GLY A 31 -6.18 4.50 -28.25
N ARG A 32 -5.65 3.64 -27.39
CA ARG A 32 -6.42 2.83 -26.43
C ARG A 32 -6.14 3.25 -24.99
N SER A 33 -7.07 2.94 -24.08
CA SER A 33 -6.84 3.17 -22.66
C SER A 33 -5.69 2.29 -22.14
N PRO A 34 -4.96 2.74 -21.10
CA PRO A 34 -3.95 1.91 -20.44
C PRO A 34 -4.52 0.60 -19.89
N SER A 35 -5.79 0.58 -19.47
CA SER A 35 -6.48 -0.63 -19.00
C SER A 35 -6.67 -1.67 -20.10
N SER A 36 -7.04 -1.25 -21.31
CA SER A 36 -7.15 -2.16 -22.47
C SER A 36 -5.78 -2.73 -22.86
N VAL A 37 -4.73 -1.92 -22.81
CA VAL A 37 -3.35 -2.41 -23.05
C VAL A 37 -2.92 -3.42 -21.99
N SER A 38 -3.23 -3.17 -20.71
CA SER A 38 -2.96 -4.14 -19.64
C SER A 38 -3.69 -5.47 -19.88
N LYS A 39 -4.96 -5.42 -20.31
CA LYS A 39 -5.74 -6.63 -20.61
C LYS A 39 -5.12 -7.42 -21.76
N ILE A 40 -4.76 -6.74 -22.85
CA ILE A 40 -4.09 -7.37 -24.00
C ILE A 40 -2.74 -7.96 -23.59
N ALA A 41 -1.95 -7.26 -22.80
CA ALA A 41 -0.66 -7.74 -22.33
C ALA A 41 -0.83 -9.01 -21.46
N ALA A 42 -1.84 -9.06 -20.59
CA ALA A 42 -2.17 -10.24 -19.80
C ALA A 42 -2.58 -11.43 -20.68
N ASP A 43 -3.48 -11.22 -21.64
CA ASP A 43 -3.91 -12.25 -22.61
C ASP A 43 -2.73 -12.80 -23.43
N LEU A 44 -1.68 -11.99 -23.63
CA LEU A 44 -0.47 -12.34 -24.38
C LEU A 44 0.69 -12.84 -23.51
N GLY A 45 0.54 -12.89 -22.18
CA GLY A 45 1.61 -13.26 -21.25
C GLY A 45 2.78 -12.26 -21.18
N LEU A 46 2.56 -10.99 -21.53
CA LEU A 46 3.59 -9.96 -21.57
C LEU A 46 3.68 -9.19 -20.24
N ALA A 47 4.87 -9.15 -19.65
CA ALA A 47 5.14 -8.39 -18.42
C ALA A 47 5.86 -7.07 -18.72
N PHE A 48 5.40 -5.95 -18.14
CA PHE A 48 6.11 -4.68 -18.23
C PHE A 48 7.17 -4.59 -17.13
N ALA A 49 8.44 -4.39 -17.51
CA ALA A 49 9.58 -4.32 -16.58
C ALA A 49 9.42 -3.25 -15.47
N GLY A 50 8.64 -2.19 -15.72
CA GLY A 50 8.37 -1.16 -14.72
C GLY A 50 7.53 -1.62 -13.52
N GLY A 51 6.74 -2.69 -13.66
CA GLY A 51 5.81 -3.15 -12.62
C GLY A 51 6.52 -3.58 -11.33
N ALA A 52 7.56 -4.41 -11.45
CA ALA A 52 8.34 -4.89 -10.30
C ALA A 52 9.05 -3.74 -9.57
N ARG A 53 9.64 -2.79 -10.31
CA ARG A 53 10.30 -1.62 -9.73
C ARG A 53 9.32 -0.70 -9.00
N VAL A 54 8.15 -0.45 -9.58
CA VAL A 54 7.10 0.38 -8.97
C VAL A 54 6.50 -0.30 -7.74
N ALA A 55 6.30 -1.62 -7.79
CA ALA A 55 5.83 -2.39 -6.64
C ALA A 55 6.83 -2.31 -5.48
N ALA A 56 8.11 -2.57 -5.73
CA ALA A 56 9.16 -2.45 -4.72
C ALA A 56 9.25 -1.03 -4.13
N ALA A 57 9.18 0.01 -4.96
CA ALA A 57 9.17 1.40 -4.48
C ALA A 57 7.92 1.72 -3.65
N THR A 58 6.76 1.15 -4.03
CA THR A 58 5.50 1.32 -3.27
C THR A 58 5.60 0.63 -1.91
N GLU A 59 6.11 -0.60 -1.85
CA GLU A 59 6.31 -1.30 -0.57
C GLU A 59 7.33 -0.59 0.31
N ALA A 60 8.45 -0.11 -0.25
CA ALA A 60 9.43 0.69 0.49
C ALA A 60 8.78 1.96 1.07
N HIS A 61 8.00 2.69 0.27
CA HIS A 61 7.28 3.87 0.76
C HIS A 61 6.25 3.53 1.84
N ARG A 62 5.59 2.37 1.77
CA ARG A 62 4.67 1.93 2.83
C ARG A 62 5.42 1.62 4.12
N ALA A 63 6.55 0.93 4.04
CA ALA A 63 7.41 0.64 5.18
C ALA A 63 7.93 1.93 5.83
N ASP A 64 8.46 2.87 5.02
CA ASP A 64 8.90 4.18 5.51
C ASP A 64 7.75 4.96 6.17
N ALA A 65 6.56 4.92 5.57
CA ALA A 65 5.41 5.59 6.14
C ALA A 65 4.91 4.94 7.44
N ALA A 66 5.10 3.62 7.61
CA ALA A 66 4.79 2.92 8.84
C ALA A 66 5.79 3.31 9.94
N ALA A 67 7.09 3.28 9.64
CA ALA A 67 8.14 3.69 10.57
C ALA A 67 7.98 5.15 11.04
N ARG A 68 7.67 6.08 10.12
CA ARG A 68 7.37 7.47 10.49
C ARG A 68 6.15 7.63 11.38
N ARG A 69 5.15 6.74 11.24
CA ARG A 69 3.96 6.74 12.10
C ARG A 69 4.29 6.22 13.49
N GLU A 70 5.07 5.16 13.58
CA GLU A 70 5.57 4.64 14.86
C GLU A 70 6.36 5.72 15.62
N GLN A 71 7.34 6.35 14.95
CA GLN A 71 8.10 7.45 15.54
C GLN A 71 7.20 8.60 16.05
N LEU A 72 6.21 9.01 15.25
CA LEU A 72 5.29 10.07 15.65
C LEU A 72 4.44 9.67 16.87
N ALA A 73 4.07 8.40 17.00
CA ALA A 73 3.34 7.93 18.17
C ALA A 73 4.22 7.97 19.43
N ASP A 74 5.49 7.58 19.32
CA ASP A 74 6.44 7.62 20.43
C ASP A 74 6.73 9.07 20.86
N ASP A 75 7.03 9.95 19.91
CA ASP A 75 7.27 11.38 20.17
C ASP A 75 6.05 12.04 20.87
N ALA A 76 4.83 11.66 20.44
CA ALA A 76 3.61 12.16 21.06
C ALA A 76 3.42 11.65 22.49
N LEU A 77 3.77 10.39 22.76
CA LEU A 77 3.71 9.81 24.10
C LEU A 77 4.73 10.48 25.03
N ASP A 78 5.98 10.60 24.60
CA ASP A 78 7.05 11.26 25.35
C ASP A 78 6.70 12.71 25.64
N GLY A 79 6.17 13.43 24.64
CA GLY A 79 5.68 14.79 24.81
C GLY A 79 4.53 14.86 25.85
N ALA A 80 3.58 13.92 25.82
CA ALA A 80 2.49 13.87 26.77
C ALA A 80 2.99 13.65 28.20
N LEU A 81 3.91 12.69 28.40
CA LEU A 81 4.53 12.41 29.70
C LEU A 81 5.26 13.65 30.24
N GLY A 82 6.06 14.31 29.40
CA GLY A 82 6.74 15.55 29.80
C GLY A 82 5.77 16.69 30.16
N GLN A 83 4.58 16.75 29.55
CA GLN A 83 3.55 17.73 29.96
C GLN A 83 2.89 17.34 31.30
N VAL A 84 2.67 16.05 31.56
CA VAL A 84 2.17 15.57 32.87
C VAL A 84 3.14 15.94 34.00
N GLU A 85 4.44 15.76 33.79
CA GLU A 85 5.46 16.18 34.75
C GLU A 85 5.37 17.68 35.04
N ARG A 86 5.28 18.51 33.99
CA ARG A 86 5.14 19.97 34.13
C ARG A 86 3.85 20.38 34.84
N THR A 87 2.74 19.64 34.67
CA THR A 87 1.49 19.89 35.42
C THR A 87 1.72 19.77 36.92
N THR A 88 2.51 18.79 37.37
CA THR A 88 2.79 18.58 38.80
C THR A 88 3.77 19.59 39.38
N ALA A 89 4.63 20.16 38.54
CA ALA A 89 5.65 21.14 38.92
C ALA A 89 5.21 22.60 38.70
N ALA A 90 3.99 22.84 38.24
CA ALA A 90 3.53 24.17 37.85
C ALA A 90 3.36 25.11 39.05
N ASP A 91 3.89 26.33 38.93
CA ASP A 91 3.80 27.39 39.96
C ASP A 91 2.40 28.00 40.07
N SER A 92 1.54 27.80 39.06
CA SER A 92 0.19 28.33 39.05
C SER A 92 -0.84 27.34 38.53
N ALA A 93 -2.08 27.50 38.99
CA ALA A 93 -3.21 26.72 38.51
C ALA A 93 -3.55 27.00 37.03
N ARG A 94 -3.06 28.10 36.45
CA ARG A 94 -3.21 28.36 35.01
C ARG A 94 -2.23 27.48 34.24
N ASP A 95 -0.95 27.54 34.58
CA ASP A 95 0.09 26.77 33.88
C ASP A 95 -0.15 25.26 34.02
N ALA A 96 -0.59 24.81 35.20
CA ALA A 96 -0.98 23.41 35.41
C ALA A 96 -2.07 22.96 34.42
N ARG A 97 -3.08 23.81 34.16
CA ARG A 97 -4.16 23.52 33.20
C ARG A 97 -3.69 23.54 31.76
N ASP A 98 -2.80 24.46 31.41
CA ASP A 98 -2.25 24.56 30.05
C ASP A 98 -1.40 23.31 29.74
N HIS A 99 -0.55 22.88 30.68
CA HIS A 99 0.21 21.64 30.58
C HIS A 99 -0.69 20.41 30.50
N ALA A 100 -1.75 20.32 31.33
CA ALA A 100 -2.68 19.20 31.28
C ALA A 100 -3.44 19.14 29.93
N THR A 101 -3.77 20.31 29.37
CA THR A 101 -4.41 20.42 28.05
C THR A 101 -3.48 19.96 26.94
N ALA A 102 -2.20 20.35 26.98
CA ALA A 102 -1.20 19.89 26.05
C ALA A 102 -0.96 18.37 26.16
N ALA A 103 -0.86 17.83 27.38
CA ALA A 103 -0.73 16.39 27.63
C ALA A 103 -1.88 15.60 27.01
N ARG A 104 -3.12 16.09 27.18
CA ARG A 104 -4.31 15.48 26.57
C ARG A 104 -4.23 15.50 25.04
N ALA A 105 -3.88 16.64 24.43
CA ALA A 105 -3.80 16.75 22.99
C ALA A 105 -2.77 15.78 22.39
N LEU A 106 -1.61 15.64 23.03
CA LEU A 106 -0.56 14.71 22.60
C LEU A 106 -0.98 13.24 22.78
N THR A 107 -1.68 12.92 23.87
CA THR A 107 -2.28 11.59 24.07
C THR A 107 -3.29 11.25 22.99
N GLU A 108 -4.13 12.21 22.58
CA GLU A 108 -5.08 12.02 21.47
C GLU A 108 -4.36 11.79 20.13
N VAL A 109 -3.24 12.48 19.88
CA VAL A 109 -2.40 12.23 18.68
C VAL A 109 -1.83 10.83 18.71
N HIS A 110 -1.20 10.42 19.82
CA HIS A 110 -0.66 9.06 20.00
C HIS A 110 -1.75 8.00 19.72
N ALA A 111 -2.92 8.13 20.34
CA ALA A 111 -4.02 7.19 20.16
C ALA A 111 -4.49 7.08 18.70
N ARG A 112 -4.60 8.21 17.99
CA ARG A 112 -5.01 8.23 16.57
C ARG A 112 -3.96 7.60 15.67
N VAL A 113 -2.68 7.89 15.90
CA VAL A 113 -1.58 7.34 15.09
C VAL A 113 -1.45 5.83 15.33
N ALA A 114 -1.55 5.37 16.58
CA ALA A 114 -1.56 3.96 16.93
C ALA A 114 -2.75 3.21 16.29
N GLU A 115 -3.94 3.81 16.24
CA GLU A 115 -5.11 3.23 15.56
C GLU A 115 -4.88 3.12 14.05
N LEU A 116 -4.35 4.15 13.41
CA LEU A 116 -4.00 4.11 11.98
C LEU A 116 -2.96 3.02 11.67
N ALA A 117 -2.01 2.79 12.57
CA ALA A 117 -1.03 1.71 12.45
C ALA A 117 -1.71 0.32 12.50
N ARG A 118 -2.63 0.10 13.45
CA ARG A 118 -3.43 -1.15 13.52
C ARG A 118 -4.23 -1.39 12.26
N GLN A 119 -4.94 -0.38 11.76
CA GLN A 119 -5.75 -0.49 10.54
C GLN A 119 -4.89 -0.80 9.31
N SER A 120 -3.70 -0.20 9.21
CA SER A 120 -2.76 -0.46 8.10
C SER A 120 -2.27 -1.91 8.08
N GLY A 121 -2.06 -2.52 9.25
CA GLY A 121 -1.68 -3.94 9.37
C GLY A 121 -2.82 -4.90 8.98
N THR A 122 -4.07 -4.49 9.17
CA THR A 122 -5.26 -5.31 8.79
C THR A 122 -5.64 -5.24 7.30
N GLY A 123 -4.85 -4.53 6.47
CA GLY A 123 -4.98 -4.50 5.01
C GLY A 123 -4.83 -5.88 4.32
N SER A 124 -4.46 -6.90 5.09
CA SER A 124 -4.40 -8.32 4.70
C SER A 124 -5.72 -8.90 4.17
N LYS A 125 -6.87 -8.21 4.21
CA LYS A 125 -8.08 -8.71 3.52
C LYS A 125 -7.85 -8.86 2.00
N GLY A 126 -7.05 -7.99 1.39
CA GLY A 126 -6.66 -8.10 -0.01
C GLY A 126 -5.74 -9.30 -0.26
N THR A 127 -4.70 -9.46 0.56
CA THR A 127 -3.76 -10.58 0.47
C THR A 127 -4.43 -11.92 0.77
N ALA A 128 -5.25 -12.01 1.80
CA ALA A 128 -6.01 -13.23 2.12
C ALA A 128 -7.05 -13.58 1.05
N MET A 129 -7.59 -12.58 0.33
CA MET A 129 -8.46 -12.83 -0.82
C MET A 129 -7.65 -13.29 -2.04
N LEU A 130 -6.43 -12.77 -2.22
CA LEU A 130 -5.51 -13.22 -3.27
C LEU A 130 -4.95 -14.61 -3.01
N ASP A 131 -4.64 -14.95 -1.76
CA ASP A 131 -4.21 -16.29 -1.34
C ASP A 131 -5.34 -17.31 -1.54
N ARG A 132 -6.58 -16.97 -1.15
CA ARG A 132 -7.76 -17.81 -1.46
C ARG A 132 -8.02 -17.93 -2.95
N LEU A 133 -7.75 -16.89 -3.73
CA LEU A 133 -7.91 -16.94 -5.19
C LEU A 133 -6.79 -17.78 -5.83
N ALA A 134 -5.57 -17.72 -5.30
CA ALA A 134 -4.45 -18.56 -5.73
C ALA A 134 -4.71 -20.03 -5.42
N ASP A 135 -5.19 -20.34 -4.20
CA ASP A 135 -5.63 -21.70 -3.82
C ASP A 135 -6.76 -22.22 -4.70
N ALA A 136 -7.72 -21.35 -5.07
CA ALA A 136 -8.84 -21.72 -5.94
C ALA A 136 -8.42 -21.94 -7.41
N LEU A 137 -7.36 -21.29 -7.89
CA LEU A 137 -6.90 -21.38 -9.28
C LEU A 137 -5.84 -22.47 -9.49
N ILE A 138 -5.01 -22.74 -8.48
CA ILE A 138 -3.87 -23.66 -8.58
C ILE A 138 -4.18 -25.00 -7.88
N GLY A 139 -5.18 -25.03 -7.00
CA GLY A 139 -5.44 -26.16 -6.09
C GLY A 139 -4.42 -26.18 -4.95
N PRO A 140 -4.76 -26.78 -3.79
CA PRO A 140 -3.82 -26.87 -2.67
C PRO A 140 -2.54 -27.56 -3.15
N ALA A 141 -1.41 -26.95 -2.88
CA ALA A 141 -0.11 -27.50 -3.23
C ALA A 141 0.06 -28.87 -2.58
N GLY A 142 -0.05 -29.92 -3.40
CA GLY A 142 0.48 -31.27 -3.15
C GLY A 142 -0.02 -31.96 -1.88
N GLY A 143 -1.04 -32.80 -2.03
CA GLY A 143 -1.20 -33.94 -1.14
C GLY A 143 -0.05 -34.92 -1.37
N ASP A 144 0.72 -35.19 -0.32
CA ASP A 144 1.62 -36.32 -0.28
C ASP A 144 0.79 -37.60 -0.41
N ARG A 145 0.87 -38.23 -1.59
CA ARG A 145 0.56 -39.65 -1.73
C ARG A 145 1.77 -40.41 -1.19
N GLU A 146 1.74 -40.72 0.10
CA GLU A 146 2.48 -41.88 0.59
C GLU A 146 1.68 -43.12 0.18
N GLY A 147 2.28 -43.90 -0.71
CA GLY A 147 1.80 -45.24 -1.03
C GLY A 147 2.46 -46.23 -0.09
N GLU A 148 1.62 -47.10 0.48
CA GLU A 148 1.85 -48.54 0.67
C GLU A 148 0.51 -49.27 0.47
#